data_AF-A0A7Y6XDY7-F1
#
_entry.id   AF-A0A7Y6XDY7-F1
#
_cell.length_a   1.000
_cell.length_b   1.000
_cell.length_c   1.000
_cell.angle_alpha   90.00
_cell.angle_beta   90.00
_cell.angle_gamma   90.00
#
_symmetry.space_group_name_H-M   'P 1'
#
loop_
_entity.id
_entity.type
_entity.pdbx_description
1 polymer ?
#
loop_
_entity_poly.entity_id
_entity_poly.type
_entity_poly.pdbx_seq_one_letter_code
_entity_poly.pdbx_strand_id
1 'polypeptide(L)'
;MNVKNERPQGTETVPPPGCEAAVLFEVIWGSLVDLLGTPATATLIRRSLKLAAQNAPELQGISVSRERFEYRLILPPEWRDGTIGTLDGLRAVARELQPLLQELTGPVVVRRLRGIPEVERCRLFPPEDAS
;
A
#
# COMPACT_ATOMS: atom_id res chain seq x y z
N MET A 1 26.86 20.57 -37.63
CA MET A 1 25.90 19.43 -37.63
C MET A 1 25.64 19.04 -36.19
N ASN A 2 24.52 19.49 -35.62
CA ASN A 2 24.10 19.15 -34.26
C ASN A 2 23.10 18.00 -34.34
N VAL A 3 23.47 16.82 -33.85
CA VAL A 3 22.51 15.73 -33.65
C VAL A 3 22.03 15.81 -32.21
N LYS A 4 20.88 16.45 -32.03
CA LYS A 4 20.12 16.48 -30.79
C LYS A 4 19.48 15.09 -30.66
N ASN A 5 20.07 14.20 -29.87
CA ASN A 5 19.46 12.91 -29.54
C ASN A 5 18.28 13.15 -28.61
N GLU A 6 17.10 13.35 -29.20
CA GLU A 6 15.82 13.25 -28.51
C GLU A 6 15.60 11.77 -28.18
N ARG A 7 15.82 11.40 -26.91
CA ARG A 7 15.32 10.12 -26.39
C ARG A 7 13.79 10.18 -26.41
N PRO A 8 13.09 9.21 -27.01
CA PRO A 8 11.66 9.11 -26.83
C PRO A 8 11.41 8.78 -25.35
N GLN A 9 10.78 9.72 -24.64
CA GLN A 9 10.22 9.49 -23.31
C GLN A 9 9.22 8.34 -23.45
N GLY A 10 9.61 7.17 -22.95
CA GLY A 10 8.72 6.02 -22.84
C GLY A 10 7.49 6.46 -22.06
N THR A 11 6.33 6.12 -22.61
CA THR A 11 4.99 6.38 -22.09
C THR A 11 4.94 6.15 -20.57
N GLU A 12 5.13 7.24 -19.83
CA GLU A 12 4.97 7.33 -18.40
C GLU A 12 3.47 7.25 -18.14
N THR A 13 2.99 6.04 -17.84
CA THR A 13 1.63 5.85 -17.39
C THR A 13 1.55 6.44 -15.99
N VAL A 14 1.34 7.75 -15.91
CA VAL A 14 0.95 8.45 -14.69
C VAL A 14 -0.26 7.71 -14.11
N PRO A 15 -0.20 7.22 -12.86
CA PRO A 15 -1.33 6.53 -12.26
C PRO A 15 -2.56 7.47 -12.29
N PRO A 16 -3.77 6.92 -12.45
CA PRO A 16 -4.97 7.74 -12.47
C PRO A 16 -5.00 8.64 -11.22
N PRO A 17 -5.34 9.93 -11.37
CA PRO A 17 -5.29 10.89 -10.27
C PRO A 17 -6.10 10.36 -9.08
N GLY A 18 -5.48 10.32 -7.89
CA GLY A 18 -6.12 9.83 -6.66
C GLY A 18 -5.96 8.34 -6.35
N CYS A 19 -5.14 7.60 -7.09
CA CYS A 19 -4.71 6.23 -6.73
C CYS A 19 -3.19 6.10 -6.51
N GLU A 20 -2.55 7.19 -6.08
CA GLU A 20 -1.14 7.18 -5.68
C GLU A 20 -0.93 6.21 -4.51
N ALA A 21 -0.03 5.25 -4.69
CA ALA A 21 0.18 4.17 -3.73
C ALA A 21 0.62 4.70 -2.36
N ALA A 22 1.48 5.72 -2.30
CA ALA A 22 1.88 6.35 -1.05
C ALA A 22 0.68 6.97 -0.30
N VAL A 23 -0.19 7.70 -0.99
CA VAL A 23 -1.38 8.32 -0.39
C VAL A 23 -2.34 7.25 0.14
N LEU A 24 -2.61 6.21 -0.65
CA LEU A 24 -3.45 5.10 -0.23
C LEU A 24 -2.87 4.34 0.96
N PHE A 25 -1.54 4.15 1.01
CA PHE A 25 -0.87 3.52 2.15
C PHE A 25 -1.07 4.35 3.41
N GLU A 26 -0.85 5.67 3.36
CA GLU A 26 -1.08 6.56 4.49
C GLU A 26 -2.54 6.54 4.97
N VAL A 27 -3.51 6.49 4.05
CA VAL A 27 -4.94 6.37 4.38
C VAL A 27 -5.23 5.07 5.14
N ILE A 28 -4.69 3.94 4.69
CA ILE A 28 -4.86 2.64 5.38
C ILE A 28 -4.17 2.68 6.74
N TRP A 29 -2.93 3.17 6.78
CA TRP A 29 -2.14 3.25 8.00
C TRP A 29 -2.88 4.08 9.05
N GLY A 30 -3.28 5.30 8.72
CA GLY A 30 -4.04 6.18 9.62
C GLY A 30 -5.34 5.54 10.10
N SER A 31 -6.11 4.97 9.17
CA SER A 31 -7.38 4.29 9.51
C SER A 31 -7.19 3.11 10.47
N LEU A 32 -6.12 2.33 10.30
CA LEU A 32 -5.81 1.23 11.20
C LEU A 32 -5.25 1.70 12.54
N VAL A 33 -4.44 2.76 12.55
CA VAL A 33 -3.97 3.37 13.80
C VAL A 33 -5.15 3.85 14.64
N ASP A 34 -6.16 4.47 14.03
CA ASP A 34 -7.36 4.92 14.73
C ASP A 34 -8.20 3.77 15.29
N LEU A 35 -8.19 2.62 14.61
CA LEU A 35 -9.01 1.45 14.98
C LEU A 35 -8.33 0.49 15.96
N LEU A 36 -7.03 0.26 15.78
CA LEU A 36 -6.27 -0.81 16.43
C LEU A 36 -5.12 -0.28 17.28
N GLY A 37 -4.80 1.01 17.16
CA GLY A 37 -3.61 1.62 17.73
C GLY A 37 -2.36 1.37 16.89
N THR A 38 -1.35 2.22 17.10
CA THR A 38 -0.08 2.21 16.36
C THR A 38 0.69 0.88 16.45
N PRO A 39 0.86 0.24 17.63
CA PRO A 39 1.67 -0.97 17.72
C PRO A 39 1.06 -2.16 16.97
N ALA A 40 -0.27 -2.32 17.03
CA ALA A 40 -0.98 -3.39 16.33
C ALA A 40 -0.89 -3.18 14.82
N THR A 41 -1.17 -1.94 14.37
CA THR A 41 -1.06 -1.55 12.96
C THR A 41 0.35 -1.81 12.41
N ALA A 42 1.38 -1.35 13.10
CA ALA A 42 2.76 -1.58 12.71
C ALA A 42 3.11 -3.06 12.57
N THR A 43 2.63 -3.89 13.51
CA THR A 43 2.87 -5.34 13.51
C THR A 43 2.21 -6.01 12.32
N LEU A 44 0.93 -5.69 12.06
CA LEU A 44 0.17 -6.25 10.93
C LEU A 44 0.78 -5.83 9.60
N ILE A 45 1.08 -4.54 9.41
CA ILE A 45 1.68 -4.02 8.19
C ILE A 45 3.06 -4.63 7.94
N ARG A 46 3.93 -4.75 8.96
CA ARG A 46 5.23 -5.45 8.81
C ARG A 46 5.07 -6.88 8.35
N ARG A 47 4.10 -7.60 8.93
CA ARG A 47 3.84 -9.00 8.57
C ARG A 47 3.35 -9.10 7.13
N SER A 48 2.37 -8.28 6.73
CA SER A 48 1.82 -8.26 5.38
C SER A 48 2.85 -7.84 4.33
N LEU A 49 3.69 -6.83 4.62
CA LEU A 49 4.81 -6.44 3.76
C LEU A 49 5.79 -7.60 3.55
N LYS A 50 6.17 -8.29 4.62
CA LYS A 50 7.09 -9.44 4.54
C LYS A 50 6.54 -10.57 3.68
N LEU A 51 5.23 -10.84 3.77
CA LEU A 51 4.58 -11.88 2.96
C LEU A 51 4.45 -11.45 1.50
N ALA A 52 3.95 -10.23 1.27
CA ALA A 52 3.71 -9.71 -0.08
C ALA A 52 5.02 -9.53 -0.87
N ALA A 53 6.12 -9.12 -0.21
CA ALA A 53 7.43 -8.94 -0.84
C ALA A 53 8.02 -10.22 -1.44
N GLN A 54 7.49 -11.40 -1.10
CA GLN A 54 7.89 -12.66 -1.73
C GLN A 54 7.47 -12.73 -3.21
N ASN A 55 6.40 -12.01 -3.58
CA ASN A 55 5.79 -12.06 -4.91
C ASN A 55 5.74 -10.68 -5.61
N ALA A 56 6.11 -9.61 -4.91
CA ALA A 56 6.06 -8.23 -5.39
C ALA A 56 7.40 -7.50 -5.11
N PRO A 57 8.36 -7.51 -6.04
CA PRO A 57 9.70 -6.93 -5.83
C PRO A 57 9.68 -5.42 -5.60
N GLU A 58 8.68 -4.70 -6.07
CA GLU A 58 8.46 -3.26 -5.84
C GLU A 58 8.22 -2.90 -4.36
N LEU A 59 7.95 -3.90 -3.51
CA LEU A 59 7.84 -3.74 -2.06
C LEU A 59 9.21 -3.73 -1.37
N GLN A 60 10.29 -4.09 -2.08
CA GLN A 60 11.64 -4.03 -1.52
C GLN A 60 11.97 -2.59 -1.11
N GLY A 61 12.46 -2.42 0.12
CA GLY A 61 12.79 -1.11 0.69
C GLY A 61 11.64 -0.44 1.43
N ILE A 62 10.39 -0.93 1.33
CA ILE A 62 9.31 -0.50 2.23
C ILE A 62 9.50 -1.16 3.58
N SER A 63 9.47 -0.36 4.63
CA SER A 63 9.56 -0.90 5.98
C SER A 63 8.79 -0.05 6.98
N VAL A 64 8.45 -0.65 8.10
CA VAL A 64 7.98 0.10 9.27
C VAL A 64 9.10 0.08 10.28
N SER A 65 9.69 1.23 10.60
CA SER A 65 10.71 1.34 11.66
C SER A 65 10.04 1.70 12.99
N ARG A 66 10.72 1.40 14.11
CA ARG A 66 10.36 1.94 15.42
C ARG A 66 11.48 2.87 15.85
N GLU A 67 11.18 4.14 15.97
CA GLU A 67 12.10 5.16 16.45
C GLU A 67 11.63 5.61 17.83
N ARG A 68 12.36 5.20 18.87
CA ARG A 68 11.97 5.36 20.28
C ARG A 68 10.59 4.74 20.57
N PHE A 69 9.55 5.55 20.61
CA PHE A 69 8.17 5.16 20.93
C PHE A 69 7.20 5.36 19.75
N GLU A 70 7.70 5.80 18.59
CA GLU A 70 6.89 6.02 17.40
C GLU A 70 7.22 4.98 16.35
N TYR A 71 6.19 4.50 15.66
CA TYR A 71 6.35 3.69 14.46
C TYR A 71 6.22 4.59 13.25
N ARG A 72 7.16 4.50 12.32
CA ARG A 72 7.13 5.25 11.05
C ARG A 72 7.12 4.29 9.88
N LEU A 73 6.30 4.60 8.89
CA LEU A 73 6.37 3.99 7.58
C LEU A 73 7.49 4.66 6.78
N ILE A 74 8.35 3.84 6.18
CA ILE A 74 9.42 4.28 5.28
C ILE A 74 9.05 3.79 3.90
N LEU A 75 8.80 4.73 2.99
CA LEU A 75 8.48 4.47 1.59
C LEU A 75 9.66 4.91 0.70
N PRO A 76 10.07 4.08 -0.27
CA PRO A 76 10.99 4.49 -1.33
C PRO A 76 10.44 5.68 -2.14
N PRO A 77 11.31 6.55 -2.71
CA PRO A 77 10.86 7.69 -3.51
C PRO A 77 9.90 7.33 -4.65
N GLU A 78 10.12 6.17 -5.29
CA GLU A 78 9.37 5.68 -6.43
C GLU A 78 7.87 5.49 -6.12
N TRP A 79 7.54 5.24 -4.85
CA TRP A 79 6.18 5.12 -4.33
C TRP A 79 5.47 6.46 -4.17
N ARG A 80 6.23 7.53 -3.88
CA ARG A 80 5.70 8.90 -3.79
C ARG A 80 5.46 9.47 -5.18
N ASP A 81 6.32 9.14 -6.12
CA ASP A 81 6.25 9.61 -7.50
C ASP A 81 5.24 8.81 -8.34
N GLY A 82 4.62 7.77 -7.76
CA GLY A 82 3.57 6.99 -8.41
C GLY A 82 4.07 6.11 -9.55
N THR A 83 5.29 5.57 -9.42
CA THR A 83 5.90 4.73 -10.47
C THR A 83 5.04 3.50 -10.77
N ILE A 84 5.13 2.99 -12.00
CA ILE A 84 4.44 1.79 -12.48
C ILE A 84 4.64 0.63 -11.49
N GLY A 85 3.55 -0.07 -11.16
CA GLY A 85 3.56 -1.25 -10.29
C GLY A 85 3.38 -0.97 -8.80
N THR A 86 3.57 0.27 -8.33
CA THR A 86 3.44 0.62 -6.90
C THR A 86 2.03 0.34 -6.35
N LEU A 87 0.98 0.60 -7.14
CA LEU A 87 -0.40 0.28 -6.75
C LEU A 87 -0.65 -1.24 -6.68
N ASP A 88 -0.05 -2.02 -7.57
CA ASP A 88 -0.18 -3.48 -7.54
C ASP A 88 0.59 -4.09 -6.37
N GLY A 89 1.74 -3.52 -6.01
CA GLY A 89 2.44 -3.81 -4.77
C GLY A 89 1.56 -3.53 -3.55
N LEU A 90 0.88 -2.38 -3.52
CA LEU A 90 -0.03 -2.06 -2.40
C LEU A 90 -1.21 -3.05 -2.33
N ARG A 91 -1.77 -3.47 -3.47
CA ARG A 91 -2.79 -4.53 -3.54
C ARG A 91 -2.25 -5.88 -3.06
N ALA A 92 -0.98 -6.19 -3.31
CA ALA A 92 -0.35 -7.38 -2.74
C ALA A 92 -0.30 -7.30 -1.20
N VAL A 93 0.08 -6.15 -0.63
CA VAL A 93 0.03 -5.94 0.83
C VAL A 93 -1.40 -6.08 1.35
N ALA A 94 -2.39 -5.49 0.69
CA ALA A 94 -3.79 -5.58 1.10
C ALA A 94 -4.34 -7.01 1.09
N ARG A 95 -3.93 -7.85 0.12
CA ARG A 95 -4.27 -9.28 0.06
C ARG A 95 -3.73 -10.05 1.26
N GLU A 96 -2.50 -9.76 1.69
CA GLU A 96 -1.91 -10.39 2.88
C GLU A 96 -2.47 -9.83 4.20
N LEU A 97 -2.92 -8.57 4.19
CA LEU A 97 -3.46 -7.88 5.36
C LEU A 97 -4.91 -8.30 5.66
N GLN A 98 -5.74 -8.47 4.63
CA GLN A 98 -7.15 -8.83 4.78
C GLN A 98 -7.41 -10.05 5.69
N PRO A 99 -6.80 -11.22 5.48
CA PRO A 99 -7.07 -12.38 6.32
C PRO A 99 -6.65 -12.16 7.78
N LEU A 100 -5.55 -11.43 8.01
CA LEU A 100 -5.10 -11.10 9.38
C LEU A 100 -6.10 -10.19 10.10
N LEU A 101 -6.64 -9.19 9.40
CA LEU A 101 -7.68 -8.32 9.95
C LEU A 101 -8.97 -9.10 10.22
N GLN A 102 -9.37 -9.99 9.31
CA GLN A 102 -10.55 -10.83 9.48
C GLN A 102 -10.43 -11.80 10.66
N GLU A 103 -9.27 -12.43 10.82
CA GLU A 103 -9.01 -13.36 11.92
C GLU A 103 -9.08 -12.65 13.29
N LEU A 104 -8.49 -11.45 13.40
CA LEU A 104 -8.39 -10.73 14.67
C LEU A 104 -9.62 -9.91 15.02
N THR A 105 -10.35 -9.41 14.03
CA THR A 105 -11.41 -8.40 14.24
C THR A 105 -12.76 -8.79 13.63
N GLY A 106 -12.85 -9.97 13.03
CA GLY A 106 -13.95 -10.31 12.14
C GLY A 106 -13.98 -9.38 10.91
N PRO A 107 -15.14 -9.23 10.26
CA PRO A 107 -15.24 -8.43 9.03
C PRO A 107 -15.22 -6.92 9.27
N VAL A 108 -15.25 -6.45 10.52
CA VAL A 108 -15.55 -5.04 10.86
C VAL A 108 -14.51 -4.09 10.30
N VAL A 109 -13.22 -4.35 10.53
CA VAL A 109 -12.16 -3.45 10.07
C VAL A 109 -12.07 -3.44 8.54
N VAL A 110 -12.15 -4.63 7.90
CA VAL A 110 -12.10 -4.73 6.44
C VAL A 110 -13.29 -4.01 5.78
N ARG A 111 -14.50 -4.16 6.33
CA ARG A 111 -15.69 -3.43 5.86
C ARG A 111 -15.50 -1.92 5.99
N ARG A 112 -14.93 -1.45 7.11
CA ARG A 112 -14.67 -0.02 7.30
C ARG A 112 -13.63 0.51 6.32
N LEU A 113 -12.56 -0.23 6.06
CA LEU A 113 -11.56 0.15 5.06
C LEU A 113 -12.15 0.21 3.65
N ARG A 114 -12.99 -0.77 3.27
CA ARG A 114 -13.68 -0.77 1.96
C ARG A 114 -14.67 0.39 1.82
N GLY A 115 -15.20 0.93 2.91
CA GLY A 115 -16.06 2.11 2.88
C GLY A 115 -15.31 3.44 2.67
N ILE A 116 -13.98 3.43 2.63
CA ILE A 116 -13.19 4.63 2.31
C ILE A 116 -13.20 4.83 0.79
N PRO A 117 -13.64 6.00 0.28
CA PRO A 117 -13.83 6.23 -1.15
C PRO A 117 -12.59 5.94 -2.01
N GLU A 118 -11.40 6.30 -1.53
CA GLU A 118 -10.13 6.08 -2.22
C GLU A 118 -9.80 4.59 -2.30
N VAL A 119 -10.02 3.84 -1.22
CA VAL A 119 -9.77 2.40 -1.13
C VAL A 119 -10.71 1.62 -2.06
N GLU A 120 -11.99 2.01 -2.11
CA GLU A 120 -12.98 1.44 -3.00
C GLU A 120 -12.66 1.74 -4.47
N ARG A 121 -12.44 3.02 -4.80
CA ARG A 121 -12.16 3.49 -6.17
C ARG A 121 -10.94 2.79 -6.75
N CYS A 122 -9.90 2.62 -5.96
CA CYS A 122 -8.65 1.99 -6.40
C CYS A 122 -8.67 0.46 -6.26
N ARG A 123 -9.80 -0.12 -5.80
CA ARG A 123 -10.04 -1.56 -5.63
C ARG A 123 -8.93 -2.26 -4.86
N LEU A 124 -8.63 -1.72 -3.69
CA LEU A 124 -7.42 -2.13 -2.98
C LEU A 124 -7.56 -3.49 -2.28
N PHE A 125 -8.73 -3.76 -1.70
CA PHE A 125 -9.06 -5.06 -1.11
C PHE A 125 -9.83 -5.91 -2.12
N PRO A 126 -9.52 -7.21 -2.24
CA PRO A 126 -10.34 -8.12 -3.03
C PRO A 126 -11.78 -8.20 -2.46
N PRO A 127 -12.78 -8.52 -3.29
CA PRO A 127 -14.15 -8.76 -2.81
C PRO A 127 -14.19 -9.95 -1.84
N GLU A 128 -15.21 -9.99 -0.98
CA GLU A 128 -15.36 -11.01 0.08
C GLU A 128 -15.52 -12.44 -0.47
N ASP A 129 -15.90 -12.60 -1.74
CA ASP A 129 -16.27 -13.88 -2.39
C ASP A 129 -15.13 -14.55 -3.19
N ALA A 130 -13.87 -14.15 -2.99
CA ALA A 130 -12.74 -14.65 -3.77
C ALA A 130 -11.83 -15.66 -3.03
N SER A 131 -12.38 -16.43 -2.08
CA SER A 131 -11.66 -17.53 -1.37
C SER A 131 -12.11 -18.90 -1.83
#